data_AF-A0A199UKC8-F1
#
_entry.id   AF-A0A199UKC8-F1
#
_cell.length_a   1.000
_cell.length_b   1.000
_cell.length_c   1.000
_cell.angle_alpha   90.00
_cell.angle_beta   90.00
_cell.angle_gamma   90.00
#
_symmetry.space_group_name_H-M   'P 1'
#
loop_
_entity.id
_entity.type
_entity.pdbx_description
1 polymer ?
#
loop_
_entity_poly.entity_id
_entity_poly.type
_entity_poly.pdbx_seq_one_letter_code
_entity_poly.pdbx_strand_id
1 'polypeptide(L)'
;MHWVKADSSDFRGNPPHARSGHAAVDIGKSKVVVFGGFADKRFLDDITVYDIENKLWYAPECTGSGTDGQVGPSPRAFHIAVAIDCNMFIFGGRSGSKRSTFLHLSAASSRCSNGWVTFGCLIL
;
A
#
# COMPACT_ATOMS: atom_id res chain seq x y z
N MET A 1 -1.40 26.16 11.14
CA MET A 1 -1.02 24.93 10.40
C MET A 1 0.25 25.27 9.63
N HIS A 2 1.35 24.57 9.87
CA HIS A 2 2.60 24.81 9.13
C HIS A 2 3.04 23.50 8.49
N TRP A 3 3.52 23.57 7.25
CA TRP A 3 4.03 22.43 6.52
C TRP A 3 5.52 22.32 6.75
N VAL A 4 5.98 21.10 7.02
CA VAL A 4 7.41 20.78 7.13
C VAL A 4 7.72 19.66 6.16
N LYS A 5 8.80 19.83 5.40
CA LYS A 5 9.35 18.76 4.58
C LYS A 5 10.08 17.79 5.49
N ALA A 6 9.71 16.51 5.46
CA ALA A 6 10.41 15.47 6.20
C ALA A 6 11.86 15.34 5.70
N ASP A 7 12.80 15.19 6.63
CA ASP A 7 14.20 14.89 6.37
C ASP A 7 14.48 13.38 6.46
N SER A 8 15.53 12.93 5.81
CA SER A 8 16.07 11.58 5.98
C SER A 8 16.38 11.21 7.43
N SER A 9 16.68 12.17 8.31
CA SER A 9 16.89 11.93 9.74
C SER A 9 15.60 11.67 10.53
N ASP A 10 14.43 12.00 9.96
CA ASP A 10 13.15 11.87 10.66
C ASP A 10 12.63 10.44 10.71
N PHE A 11 13.15 9.56 9.86
CA PHE A 11 12.71 8.17 9.75
C PHE A 11 13.88 7.21 9.49
N ARG A 12 13.59 5.92 9.60
CA ARG A 12 14.51 4.82 9.33
C ARG A 12 13.93 3.88 8.27
N GLY A 13 14.76 2.96 7.79
CA GLY A 13 14.37 1.96 6.81
C GLY A 13 14.37 2.49 5.39
N ASN A 14 13.65 1.82 4.50
CA ASN A 14 13.68 2.09 3.06
C ASN A 14 12.36 2.71 2.60
N PRO A 15 12.29 4.04 2.41
CA PRO A 15 11.08 4.68 1.90
C PRO A 15 10.80 4.25 0.45
N PRO A 16 9.55 4.38 -0.02
CA PRO A 16 9.22 4.04 -1.40
C PRO A 16 9.97 4.94 -2.38
N HIS A 17 10.37 4.38 -3.52
CA HIS A 17 10.94 5.16 -4.63
C HIS A 17 9.98 6.28 -5.07
N ALA A 18 10.55 7.38 -5.58
CA ALA A 18 9.81 8.51 -6.11
C ALA A 18 8.79 8.05 -7.17
N ARG A 19 7.52 8.40 -6.97
CA ARG A 19 6.39 7.90 -7.76
C ARG A 19 5.24 8.92 -7.80
N SER A 20 4.37 8.80 -8.79
CA SER A 20 3.15 9.62 -8.92
C SER A 20 1.89 8.77 -8.97
N GLY A 21 0.75 9.33 -8.57
CA GLY A 21 -0.55 8.63 -8.62
C GLY A 21 -0.65 7.37 -7.74
N HIS A 22 0.17 7.27 -6.69
CA HIS A 22 0.00 6.24 -5.66
C HIS A 22 -1.17 6.61 -4.74
N ALA A 23 -1.70 5.64 -4.01
CA ALA A 23 -2.59 5.91 -2.89
C ALA A 23 -1.90 5.59 -1.57
N ALA A 24 -2.24 6.34 -0.53
CA ALA A 24 -1.80 6.11 0.83
C ALA A 24 -3.01 6.16 1.76
N VAL A 25 -3.11 5.20 2.68
CA VAL A 25 -4.16 5.15 3.70
C VAL A 25 -3.55 4.83 5.05
N ASP A 26 -4.12 5.41 6.11
CA ASP A 26 -3.86 4.99 7.48
C ASP A 26 -4.65 3.71 7.80
N ILE A 27 -3.98 2.70 8.34
CA ILE A 27 -4.63 1.49 8.85
C ILE A 27 -4.31 1.32 10.34
N GLY A 28 -5.30 0.89 11.11
CA GLY A 28 -5.13 0.74 12.55
C GLY A 28 -4.81 2.05 13.25
N LYS A 29 -3.82 2.03 14.16
CA LYS A 29 -3.47 3.19 15.00
C LYS A 29 -2.24 3.95 14.55
N SER A 30 -1.31 3.30 13.86
CA SER A 30 0.03 3.86 13.66
C SER A 30 0.71 3.43 12.36
N LYS A 31 -0.03 2.87 11.40
CA LYS A 31 0.55 2.43 10.12
C LYS A 31 -0.04 3.23 8.97
N VAL A 32 0.80 3.72 8.08
CA VAL A 32 0.39 4.27 6.78
C VAL A 32 0.84 3.31 5.69
N VAL A 33 -0.10 2.81 4.90
CA VAL A 33 0.17 1.90 3.78
C VAL A 33 0.16 2.69 2.50
N VAL A 34 1.21 2.53 1.69
CA VAL A 34 1.33 3.09 0.35
C VAL A 34 1.25 1.94 -0.65
N PHE A 35 0.42 2.07 -1.67
CA PHE A 35 0.32 1.08 -2.75
C PHE A 35 0.46 1.72 -4.14
N GLY A 36 1.22 1.02 -4.98
CA GLY A 36 1.29 1.24 -6.41
C GLY A 36 1.79 2.63 -6.81
N GLY A 37 1.24 3.15 -7.90
CA GLY A 37 1.66 4.40 -8.52
C GLY A 37 2.37 4.18 -9.86
N PHE A 38 3.01 5.23 -10.35
CA PHE A 38 3.71 5.27 -11.62
C PHE A 38 5.10 5.88 -11.45
N ALA A 39 6.12 5.12 -11.83
CA ALA A 39 7.52 5.52 -11.84
C ALA A 39 8.23 4.87 -13.04
N ASP A 40 9.24 5.53 -13.59
CA ASP A 40 10.07 4.99 -14.68
C ASP A 40 9.28 4.38 -15.86
N LYS A 41 8.21 5.07 -16.27
CA LYS A 41 7.29 4.65 -17.35
C LYS A 41 6.54 3.33 -17.08
N ARG A 42 6.47 2.87 -15.83
CA ARG A 42 5.81 1.62 -15.42
C ARG A 42 4.79 1.88 -14.32
N PHE A 43 3.71 1.10 -14.35
CA PHE A 43 2.80 0.98 -13.21
C PHE A 43 3.42 0.09 -12.15
N LEU A 44 3.20 0.42 -10.88
CA LEU A 44 3.73 -0.30 -9.73
C LEU A 44 2.59 -1.03 -8.99
N ASP A 45 2.93 -2.12 -8.34
CA ASP A 45 2.09 -2.97 -7.46
C ASP A 45 2.75 -3.21 -6.09
N ASP A 46 3.85 -2.53 -5.79
CA ASP A 46 4.53 -2.67 -4.52
C ASP A 46 3.74 -2.01 -3.38
N ILE A 47 3.89 -2.60 -2.19
CA ILE A 47 3.36 -2.09 -0.94
C ILE A 47 4.53 -1.63 -0.08
N THR A 48 4.40 -0.45 0.53
CA THR A 48 5.34 0.01 1.55
C THR A 48 4.55 0.54 2.74
N VAL A 49 4.99 0.23 3.95
CA VAL A 49 4.35 0.67 5.18
C VAL A 49 5.27 1.61 5.92
N TYR A 50 4.72 2.71 6.39
CA TYR A 50 5.33 3.57 7.39
C TYR A 50 4.73 3.30 8.76
N ASP A 51 5.58 2.88 9.69
CA ASP A 51 5.26 2.82 11.10
C ASP A 51 5.48 4.19 11.75
N ILE A 52 4.40 4.86 12.13
CA ILE A 52 4.43 6.19 12.76
C ILE A 52 5.09 6.13 14.15
N GLU A 53 4.85 5.07 14.92
CA GLU A 53 5.38 4.94 16.28
C GLU A 53 6.90 4.74 16.26
N ASN A 54 7.37 3.85 15.38
CA ASN A 54 8.79 3.52 15.26
C ASN A 54 9.54 4.39 14.24
N LYS A 55 8.81 5.28 13.53
CA LYS A 55 9.31 6.10 12.42
C LYS A 55 10.08 5.25 11.39
N LEU A 56 9.51 4.12 11.00
CA LEU A 56 10.19 3.08 10.21
C LEU A 56 9.44 2.77 8.93
N TRP A 57 10.13 2.86 7.79
CA TRP A 57 9.66 2.34 6.52
C TRP A 57 10.08 0.88 6.32
N TYR A 58 9.14 0.05 5.89
CA TYR A 58 9.41 -1.34 5.52
C TYR A 58 8.47 -1.83 4.42
N ALA A 59 8.94 -2.80 3.64
CA ALA A 59 8.10 -3.56 2.72
C ALA A 59 7.52 -4.76 3.48
N PRO A 60 6.18 -4.87 3.63
CA PRO A 60 5.58 -6.01 4.30
C PRO A 60 5.60 -7.25 3.41
N GLU A 61 5.60 -8.43 4.02
CA GLU A 61 5.31 -9.66 3.31
C GLU A 61 3.83 -9.70 2.92
N CYS A 62 3.59 -9.86 1.61
CA CYS A 62 2.25 -10.00 1.05
C CYS A 62 2.02 -11.48 0.76
N THR A 63 1.00 -12.06 1.40
CA THR A 63 0.63 -13.47 1.24
C THR A 63 -0.79 -13.55 0.68
N GLY A 64 -1.08 -14.60 -0.09
CA GLY A 64 -2.39 -14.81 -0.70
C GLY A 64 -2.29 -15.50 -2.06
N SER A 65 -3.42 -15.94 -2.59
CA SER A 65 -3.54 -16.42 -3.97
C SER A 65 -4.72 -15.70 -4.62
N GLY A 66 -4.43 -14.79 -5.56
CA GLY A 66 -5.44 -14.29 -6.47
C GLY A 66 -5.98 -15.42 -7.35
N THR A 67 -7.16 -15.21 -7.93
CA THR A 67 -7.84 -16.18 -8.81
C THR A 67 -7.06 -16.50 -10.08
N ASP A 68 -6.05 -15.70 -10.41
CA ASP A 68 -5.13 -15.81 -11.54
C ASP A 68 -3.68 -16.17 -11.13
N GLY A 69 -3.45 -16.52 -9.86
CA GLY A 69 -2.12 -16.79 -9.33
C GLY A 69 -1.29 -15.53 -9.01
N GLN A 70 -1.85 -14.32 -9.18
CA GLN A 70 -1.20 -13.09 -8.71
C GLN A 70 -1.46 -12.86 -7.21
N VAL A 71 -0.42 -12.45 -6.48
CA VAL A 71 -0.53 -12.04 -5.08
C VAL A 71 -0.62 -10.52 -5.06
N GLY A 72 -1.83 -9.96 -5.12
CA GLY A 72 -1.96 -8.51 -5.18
C GLY A 72 -3.01 -8.01 -6.16
N PRO A 73 -3.43 -6.74 -6.05
CA PRO A 73 -3.99 -6.00 -7.17
C PRO A 73 -2.94 -5.86 -8.27
N SER A 74 -3.37 -5.87 -9.54
CA SER A 74 -2.44 -5.62 -10.64
C SER A 74 -1.83 -4.21 -10.57
N PRO A 75 -0.61 -4.01 -11.11
CA PRO A 75 0.08 -2.71 -11.09
C PRO A 75 -0.79 -1.57 -11.60
N ARG A 76 -0.90 -0.48 -10.83
CA ARG A 76 -1.80 0.64 -11.17
C ARG A 76 -1.43 1.97 -10.54
N ALA A 77 -1.93 3.04 -11.16
CA ALA A 77 -1.81 4.42 -10.69
C ALA A 77 -3.14 5.18 -10.81
N PHE A 78 -3.25 6.33 -10.15
CA PHE A 78 -4.44 7.20 -10.14
C PHE A 78 -5.71 6.47 -9.68
N HIS A 79 -5.55 5.49 -8.80
CA HIS A 79 -6.65 4.79 -8.14
C HIS A 79 -7.02 5.51 -6.84
N ILE A 80 -8.20 5.19 -6.32
CA ILE A 80 -8.62 5.60 -4.98
C ILE A 80 -8.38 4.43 -4.03
N ALA A 81 -7.93 4.71 -2.82
CA ALA A 81 -7.89 3.73 -1.76
C ALA A 81 -8.63 4.22 -0.51
N VAL A 82 -9.26 3.29 0.19
CA VAL A 82 -9.98 3.55 1.46
C VAL A 82 -9.57 2.51 2.48
N ALA A 83 -9.29 2.95 3.70
CA ALA A 83 -9.11 2.06 4.83
C ALA A 83 -10.46 1.74 5.49
N ILE A 84 -10.72 0.46 5.72
CA ILE A 84 -11.81 0.01 6.59
C ILE A 84 -11.21 -1.02 7.54
N ASP A 85 -11.29 -0.73 8.84
CA ASP A 85 -10.62 -1.46 9.91
C ASP A 85 -9.10 -1.58 9.67
N CYS A 86 -8.58 -2.79 9.54
CA CYS A 86 -7.18 -3.05 9.24
C CYS A 86 -6.95 -3.32 7.73
N ASN A 87 -7.90 -3.02 6.84
CA ASN A 87 -7.85 -3.40 5.43
C ASN A 87 -7.82 -2.18 4.49
N MET A 88 -7.19 -2.33 3.32
CA MET A 88 -7.09 -1.29 2.28
C MET A 88 -7.86 -1.73 1.03
N PHE A 89 -8.91 -0.99 0.67
CA PHE A 89 -9.70 -1.27 -0.52
C PHE A 89 -9.27 -0.35 -1.65
N ILE A 90 -9.11 -0.88 -2.87
CA ILE A 90 -8.57 -0.13 -4.02
C ILE A 90 -9.56 -0.12 -5.17
N PHE A 91 -9.97 1.08 -5.58
CA PHE A 91 -10.99 1.27 -6.60
C PHE A 91 -10.43 2.01 -7.82
N GLY A 92 -10.73 1.47 -9.01
CA GLY A 92 -10.38 2.09 -10.29
C GLY A 92 -8.87 2.23 -10.52
N GLY A 93 -8.50 3.32 -11.17
CA GLY A 93 -7.15 3.61 -11.62
C GLY A 93 -6.82 3.07 -13.00
N ARG A 94 -5.58 3.32 -13.42
CA ARG A 94 -5.04 2.96 -14.72
C ARG A 94 -3.97 1.90 -14.53
N SER A 95 -4.05 0.84 -15.35
CA SER A 95 -3.09 -0.26 -15.39
C SER A 95 -2.57 -0.45 -16.81
N GLY A 96 -1.41 -1.09 -16.95
CA GLY A 96 -0.79 -1.41 -18.24
C GLY A 96 -1.44 -2.61 -18.94
N SER A 97 -2.14 -3.47 -18.19
CA SER A 97 -2.93 -4.60 -18.70
C SER A 97 -4.44 -4.29 -18.61
N LYS A 98 -5.27 -5.10 -19.29
CA LYS A 98 -6.71 -4.83 -19.55
C LYS A 98 -7.46 -4.28 -18.32
N ARG A 99 -8.35 -3.32 -18.58
CA ARG A 99 -9.15 -2.54 -17.61
C ARG A 99 -9.78 -3.43 -16.52
N SER A 100 -9.18 -3.48 -15.33
CA SER A 100 -9.84 -3.99 -14.12
C SER A 100 -10.13 -2.85 -13.15
N THR A 101 -11.41 -2.64 -12.89
CA THR A 101 -12.02 -1.51 -12.19
C THR A 101 -12.20 -1.69 -10.68
N PHE A 102 -11.90 -2.85 -10.10
CA PHE A 102 -12.20 -3.14 -8.68
C PHE A 102 -11.22 -4.15 -8.09
N LEU A 103 -10.51 -3.84 -7.00
CA LEU A 103 -9.55 -4.75 -6.33
C LEU A 103 -9.50 -4.53 -4.79
N HIS A 104 -9.16 -5.55 -4.01
CA HIS A 104 -9.12 -5.52 -2.54
C HIS A 104 -7.76 -6.00 -2.01
N LEU A 105 -7.21 -5.28 -1.02
CA LEU A 105 -6.06 -5.69 -0.21
C LEU A 105 -6.49 -5.80 1.27
N SER A 106 -6.46 -6.99 1.86
CA SER A 106 -6.70 -7.17 3.29
C SER A 106 -5.37 -7.15 4.05
N ALA A 107 -5.33 -6.63 5.28
CA ALA A 107 -4.27 -7.02 6.20
C ALA A 107 -4.66 -8.34 6.84
N ALA A 108 -3.80 -9.35 6.79
CA ALA A 108 -4.07 -10.71 7.28
C ALA A 108 -4.08 -10.82 8.82
N SER A 109 -4.23 -9.71 9.54
CA SER A 109 -4.33 -9.71 11.00
C SER A 109 -5.65 -9.10 11.45
N SER A 110 -6.52 -9.95 11.98
CA SER A 110 -7.79 -9.59 12.66
C SER A 110 -7.61 -8.73 13.91
N ARG A 111 -6.37 -8.41 14.28
CA ARG A 111 -6.00 -7.38 15.25
C ARG A 111 -4.91 -6.53 14.63
N CYS A 112 -5.13 -5.23 14.51
CA CYS A 112 -4.08 -4.25 14.29
C CYS A 112 -3.13 -4.27 15.51
N SER A 113 -2.28 -5.31 15.61
CA SER A 113 -1.29 -5.45 16.68
C SER A 113 -0.05 -4.65 16.33
N ASN A 114 0.69 -4.24 17.34
CA ASN A 114 1.89 -3.40 17.22
C ASN A 114 3.10 -4.12 16.57
N GLY A 115 2.87 -5.26 15.89
CA GLY A 115 3.89 -6.09 15.23
C GLY A 115 3.90 -5.94 13.71
N TRP A 116 4.74 -6.74 13.04
CA TRP A 116 4.80 -6.80 11.58
C TRP A 116 3.43 -7.16 11.00
N VAL A 117 2.93 -6.32 10.09
CA VAL A 117 1.65 -6.52 9.41
C VAL A 117 1.89 -7.37 8.17
N THR A 118 1.30 -8.56 8.12
CA THR A 118 1.17 -9.35 6.90
C THR A 118 -0.06 -8.86 6.15
N PHE A 119 0.04 -8.66 4.84
CA PHE A 119 -1.11 -8.31 4.01
C PHE A 119 -1.61 -9.55 3.28
N GLY A 120 -2.87 -9.92 3.54
CA GLY A 120 -3.61 -10.95 2.82
C GLY A 120 -4.23 -10.32 1.58
N CYS A 121 -3.71 -10.57 0.39
CA CYS A 121 -4.35 -10.04 -0.80
C CYS A 121 -5.48 -10.97 -1.27
N LEU A 122 -6.70 -10.42 -1.44
CA LEU A 122 -7.83 -11.14 -2.03
C LEU A 122 -8.42 -10.31 -3.17
N ILE A 123 -8.39 -10.86 -4.39
CA ILE A 123 -9.10 -10.27 -5.53
C ILE A 123 -10.56 -10.70 -5.44
N LEU A 124 -11.48 -9.75 -5.27
CA LEU A 124 -12.93 -9.98 -5.31
C LEU A 124 -13.45 -9.99 -6.75
#